data_AF-A0A820GQ95-F1
#
_entry.id   AF-A0A820GQ95-F1
#
_cell.length_a   1.000
_cell.length_b   1.000
_cell.length_c   1.000
_cell.angle_alpha   90.00
_cell.angle_beta   90.00
_cell.angle_gamma   90.00
#
_symmetry.space_group_name_H-M   'P 1'
#
loop_
_entity.id
_entity.type
_entity.pdbx_description
1 polymer ?
#
loop_
_entity_poly.entity_id
_entity_poly.type
_entity_poly.pdbx_seq_one_letter_code
_entity_poly.pdbx_strand_id
1 'polypeptide(L)'
;MNIISNFVFRQSICLSTRHLLINSRTYKSNLSYDKLFPNSKSLDILSGPITAPTNESTGKDKFNGFIPTDITHRHARGPGGQHVNKTLSGVEIRFHIDSATWIPDWIKPRFRDMYQSRINRDGYFIIFSDETRHRLLNQAQCLDRIR
;
A
#
# COMPACT_ATOMS: atom_id res chain seq x y z
N MET A 1 46.23 -28.90 44.27
CA MET A 1 44.77 -28.70 44.14
C MET A 1 44.47 -28.32 42.69
N ASN A 2 43.96 -29.26 41.90
CA ASN A 2 42.70 -29.17 41.14
C ASN A 2 42.17 -27.75 40.82
N ILE A 3 41.75 -27.30 39.64
CA ILE A 3 41.26 -27.82 38.33
C ILE A 3 41.39 -26.59 37.37
N ILE A 4 41.63 -26.67 36.05
CA ILE A 4 40.61 -26.63 34.98
C ILE A 4 41.33 -26.75 33.61
N SER A 5 40.72 -27.61 32.81
CA SER A 5 40.92 -28.04 31.41
C SER A 5 41.58 -27.12 30.39
N ASN A 6 42.53 -27.73 29.67
CA ASN A 6 42.87 -27.47 28.28
C ASN A 6 41.68 -27.73 27.34
N PHE A 7 41.42 -26.82 26.40
CA PHE A 7 41.09 -27.21 25.03
C PHE A 7 41.39 -26.05 24.05
N VAL A 8 42.60 -26.04 23.52
CA VAL A 8 43.02 -25.15 22.42
C VAL A 8 42.55 -25.77 21.11
N PHE A 9 41.49 -25.24 20.52
CA PHE A 9 41.05 -25.66 19.19
C PHE A 9 41.83 -24.88 18.12
N ARG A 10 42.91 -25.50 17.62
CA ARG A 10 43.70 -24.99 16.49
C ARG A 10 42.85 -24.98 15.23
N GLN A 11 42.83 -23.82 14.55
CA GLN A 11 42.37 -23.67 13.18
C GLN A 11 43.13 -24.61 12.24
N SER A 12 42.40 -25.23 11.30
CA SER A 12 42.96 -25.74 10.05
C SER A 12 41.97 -25.42 8.94
N ILE A 13 42.41 -24.52 8.08
CA ILE A 13 41.73 -23.96 6.93
C ILE A 13 41.59 -25.05 5.87
N CYS A 14 40.38 -25.27 5.34
CA CYS A 14 40.19 -25.98 4.08
C CYS A 14 39.25 -25.15 3.20
N LEU A 15 39.83 -24.47 2.20
CA LEU A 15 39.10 -23.81 1.14
C LEU A 15 38.45 -24.89 0.25
N SER A 16 37.12 -24.97 0.27
CA SER A 16 36.39 -25.59 -0.83
C SER A 16 35.01 -24.94 -0.98
N THR A 17 34.84 -24.29 -2.12
CA THR A 17 33.67 -23.58 -2.60
C THR A 17 32.41 -24.43 -2.48
N ARG A 18 31.58 -24.19 -1.46
CA ARG A 18 30.22 -24.73 -1.36
C ARG A 18 29.32 -23.67 -0.73
N HIS A 19 28.19 -23.42 -1.38
CA HIS A 19 27.09 -22.54 -0.97
C HIS A 19 27.06 -22.34 0.55
N LEU A 20 27.15 -21.08 0.99
CA LEU A 20 26.87 -20.69 2.37
C LEU A 20 25.41 -21.01 2.68
N LEU A 21 25.14 -22.25 3.09
CA LEU A 21 23.94 -22.62 3.81
C LEU A 21 24.04 -21.90 5.16
N ILE A 22 23.52 -20.68 5.20
CA ILE A 22 23.22 -19.98 6.44
C ILE A 22 22.23 -20.88 7.17
N ASN A 23 22.73 -21.72 8.06
CA ASN A 23 21.93 -22.54 8.95
C ASN A 23 21.35 -21.63 10.03
N SER A 24 20.41 -20.76 9.65
CA SER A 24 19.62 -19.97 10.59
C SER A 24 18.61 -20.90 11.26
N ARG A 25 19.06 -21.59 12.31
CA ARG A 25 18.15 -22.28 13.22
C ARG A 25 17.28 -21.23 13.91
N THR A 26 16.16 -20.86 13.30
CA THR A 26 15.16 -19.97 13.92
C THR A 26 14.29 -20.81 14.86
N TYR A 27 14.12 -20.34 16.10
CA TYR A 27 13.24 -21.00 17.06
C TYR A 27 11.78 -20.91 16.61
N LYS A 28 11.05 -22.04 16.68
CA LYS A 28 9.63 -22.13 16.35
C LYS A 28 8.85 -22.71 17.53
N SER A 29 8.07 -21.88 18.20
CA SER A 29 7.23 -22.31 19.33
C SER A 29 6.05 -23.18 18.88
N ASN A 30 5.26 -23.69 19.82
CA ASN A 30 4.01 -24.40 19.48
C ASN A 30 2.96 -23.48 18.83
N LEU A 31 3.04 -22.18 19.10
CA LEU A 31 2.18 -21.14 18.53
C LEU A 31 2.82 -20.43 17.33
N SER A 32 3.79 -21.06 16.65
CA SER A 32 4.39 -20.48 15.45
C SER A 32 3.36 -20.33 14.34
N TYR A 33 3.43 -19.23 13.56
CA TYR A 33 2.53 -18.97 12.43
C TYR A 33 2.35 -20.17 11.50
N ASP A 34 3.45 -20.86 11.18
CA ASP A 34 3.47 -22.04 10.30
C ASP A 34 2.58 -23.20 10.81
N LYS A 35 2.39 -23.29 12.14
CA LYS A 35 1.57 -24.32 12.80
C LYS A 35 0.13 -23.88 12.97
N LEU A 36 -0.10 -22.60 13.29
CA LEU A 36 -1.45 -22.05 13.46
C LEU A 36 -2.17 -21.95 12.11
N PHE A 37 -1.43 -21.71 11.03
CA PHE A 37 -1.98 -21.50 9.70
C PHE A 37 -1.25 -22.36 8.65
N PRO A 38 -1.42 -23.69 8.70
CA PRO A 38 -0.65 -24.64 7.88
C PRO A 38 -0.88 -24.48 6.37
N ASN A 39 -2.04 -23.94 5.97
CA ASN A 39 -2.40 -23.70 4.57
C ASN A 39 -2.05 -22.28 4.08
N SER A 40 -1.49 -21.43 4.94
CA SER A 40 -1.05 -20.09 4.54
C SER A 40 0.45 -20.12 4.21
N LYS A 41 0.83 -19.56 3.07
CA LYS A 41 2.24 -19.39 2.69
C LYS A 41 2.83 -18.23 3.50
N SER A 42 3.19 -18.51 4.75
CA SER A 42 3.64 -17.52 5.74
C SER A 42 4.98 -16.86 5.37
N LEU A 43 5.87 -17.56 4.65
CA LEU A 43 7.24 -17.09 4.42
C LEU A 43 7.41 -16.26 3.15
N ASP A 44 6.65 -16.54 2.10
CA ASP A 44 6.77 -15.86 0.80
C ASP A 44 6.18 -14.43 0.82
N ILE A 45 5.14 -14.19 1.65
CA ILE A 45 4.42 -12.91 1.70
C ILE A 45 5.14 -11.90 2.63
N LEU A 46 5.92 -12.37 3.60
CA LEU A 46 6.56 -11.52 4.61
C LEU A 46 8.01 -11.11 4.27
N SER A 47 8.64 -11.78 3.31
CA SER A 47 10.06 -11.57 2.97
C SER A 47 10.34 -11.13 1.54
N GLY A 48 9.37 -11.23 0.63
CA GLY A 48 9.43 -10.64 -0.71
C GLY A 48 8.87 -9.21 -0.73
N PRO A 49 9.26 -8.36 -1.70
CA PRO A 49 8.52 -7.13 -1.96
C PRO A 49 7.07 -7.52 -2.22
N ILE A 50 6.13 -6.86 -1.52
CA ILE A 50 4.69 -7.00 -1.77
C ILE A 50 4.48 -6.68 -3.25
N THR A 51 4.39 -7.72 -4.07
CA THR A 51 4.13 -7.54 -5.49
C THR A 51 2.66 -7.22 -5.56
N ALA A 52 2.33 -6.02 -6.04
CA ALA A 52 0.95 -5.61 -6.21
C ALA A 52 0.18 -6.72 -6.94
N PRO A 53 -1.06 -7.05 -6.52
CA PRO A 53 -1.82 -8.12 -7.16
C PRO A 53 -1.85 -7.87 -8.67
N THR A 54 -1.23 -8.76 -9.44
CA THR A 54 -1.26 -8.70 -10.90
C THR A 54 -2.69 -8.95 -11.32
N ASN A 55 -3.27 -7.98 -12.04
CA ASN A 55 -4.63 -8.01 -12.55
C ASN A 55 -4.80 -9.11 -13.59
N GLU A 56 -4.82 -10.37 -13.17
CA GLU A 56 -5.22 -11.49 -14.00
C GLU A 56 -6.58 -11.96 -13.49
N SER A 57 -7.59 -11.91 -14.38
CA SER A 57 -8.92 -12.54 -14.25
C SER A 57 -10.08 -11.76 -13.61
N THR A 58 -10.33 -10.53 -14.06
CA THR A 58 -11.74 -10.12 -14.26
C THR A 58 -11.80 -9.28 -15.52
N GLY A 59 -12.68 -9.62 -16.47
CA GLY A 59 -12.79 -8.90 -17.74
C GLY A 59 -12.84 -7.38 -17.54
N LYS A 60 -12.42 -6.61 -18.55
CA LYS A 60 -12.39 -5.13 -18.56
C LYS A 60 -13.72 -4.46 -18.13
N ASP A 61 -14.77 -5.25 -18.01
CA ASP A 61 -16.13 -4.87 -17.69
C ASP A 61 -16.39 -4.71 -16.18
N LYS A 62 -15.50 -5.11 -15.27
CA LYS A 62 -15.72 -4.98 -13.81
C LYS A 62 -14.65 -4.13 -13.14
N PHE A 63 -15.09 -3.21 -12.28
CA PHE A 63 -14.20 -2.46 -11.40
C PHE A 63 -13.67 -3.39 -10.30
N ASN A 64 -12.35 -3.48 -10.16
CA ASN A 64 -11.65 -4.35 -9.21
C ASN A 64 -11.41 -3.69 -7.85
N GLY A 65 -11.94 -2.49 -7.60
CA GLY A 65 -11.73 -1.74 -6.35
C GLY A 65 -10.36 -1.08 -6.24
N PHE A 66 -9.51 -1.23 -7.26
CA PHE A 66 -8.18 -0.65 -7.30
C PHE A 66 -8.24 0.77 -7.86
N ILE A 67 -7.76 1.72 -7.06
CA ILE A 67 -7.58 3.11 -7.46
C ILE A 67 -6.06 3.35 -7.49
N PRO A 68 -5.48 3.75 -8.64
CA PRO A 68 -4.06 4.00 -8.73
C PRO A 68 -3.65 5.19 -7.85
N THR A 69 -2.44 5.13 -7.31
CA THR A 69 -1.87 6.20 -6.48
C THR A 69 -1.48 7.44 -7.28
N ASP A 70 -1.38 7.33 -8.60
CA ASP A 70 -0.94 8.43 -9.50
C ASP A 70 -2.03 9.49 -9.76
N ILE A 71 -3.18 9.41 -9.09
CA ILE A 71 -4.20 10.45 -9.13
C ILE A 71 -3.70 11.73 -8.45
N THR A 72 -4.05 12.88 -9.03
CA THR A 72 -3.52 14.14 -8.51
C THR A 72 -4.20 14.50 -7.18
N HIS A 73 -3.40 14.61 -6.12
CA HIS A 73 -3.81 15.07 -4.81
C HIS A 73 -3.39 16.52 -4.61
N ARG A 74 -4.31 17.38 -4.18
CA ARG A 74 -4.03 18.77 -3.81
C ARG A 74 -4.43 19.03 -2.37
N HIS A 75 -3.75 19.98 -1.74
CA HIS A 75 -4.10 20.43 -0.40
C HIS A 75 -4.99 21.65 -0.48
N ALA A 76 -6.04 21.69 0.33
CA ALA A 76 -6.80 22.92 0.48
C ALA A 76 -5.91 23.98 1.12
N ARG A 77 -6.01 25.19 0.56
CA ARG A 77 -5.45 26.40 1.15
C ARG A 77 -6.61 27.13 1.80
N GLY A 78 -6.66 27.17 3.13
CA GLY A 78 -7.66 27.95 3.86
C GLY A 78 -7.44 29.45 3.68
N PRO A 79 -8.49 30.29 3.83
CA PRO A 79 -8.39 31.75 3.74
C PRO A 79 -7.39 32.29 4.76
N GLY A 80 -6.37 33.00 4.25
CA GLY A 80 -5.17 33.35 4.99
C GLY A 80 -5.37 34.41 6.08
N GLY A 81 -4.82 34.14 7.26
CA GLY A 81 -4.56 35.11 8.33
C GLY A 81 -3.26 34.74 9.05
N GLN A 82 -2.56 35.71 9.64
CA GLN A 82 -1.38 35.46 10.46
C GLN A 82 -1.80 34.52 11.60
N HIS A 83 -1.23 33.31 11.61
CA HIS A 83 -1.43 32.23 12.58
C HIS A 83 -2.60 31.23 12.38
N VAL A 84 -3.18 31.07 11.18
CA VAL A 84 -4.31 30.11 11.00
C VAL A 84 -3.96 28.85 10.19
N ASN A 85 -2.93 28.85 9.33
CA ASN A 85 -2.59 27.68 8.51
C ASN A 85 -1.23 27.06 8.90
N LYS A 86 -1.13 26.40 10.05
CA LYS A 86 0.07 25.59 10.37
C LYS A 86 0.00 24.15 9.85
N THR A 87 -1.19 23.63 9.57
CA THR A 87 -1.35 22.24 9.12
C THR A 87 -2.35 22.18 7.96
N LEU A 88 -1.86 21.82 6.77
CA LEU A 88 -2.70 21.56 5.59
C LEU A 88 -3.41 20.22 5.76
N SER A 89 -4.59 20.21 6.38
CA SER A 89 -5.40 18.99 6.61
C SER A 89 -6.29 18.63 5.43
N GLY A 90 -6.87 19.62 4.76
CA GLY A 90 -7.82 19.39 3.67
C GLY A 90 -7.18 18.75 2.44
N VAL A 91 -7.88 17.77 1.85
CA VAL A 91 -7.43 17.00 0.68
C VAL A 91 -8.44 17.11 -0.45
N GLU A 92 -7.94 17.50 -1.61
CA GLU A 92 -8.65 17.48 -2.89
C GLU A 92 -8.07 16.34 -3.75
N ILE A 93 -8.94 15.49 -4.29
CA ILE A 93 -8.59 14.47 -5.28
C ILE A 93 -9.25 14.86 -6.59
N ARG A 94 -8.46 14.91 -7.67
CA ARG A 94 -8.98 15.14 -9.01
C ARG A 94 -8.34 14.21 -10.04
N PHE A 95 -9.15 13.74 -10.98
CA PHE A 95 -8.71 12.94 -12.11
C PHE A 95 -9.62 13.16 -13.32
N HIS A 96 -9.09 12.87 -14.50
CA HIS A 96 -9.84 12.94 -15.75
C HIS A 96 -10.60 11.63 -15.99
N ILE A 97 -11.92 11.70 -16.23
CA ILE A 97 -12.77 10.51 -16.31
C ILE A 97 -12.42 9.66 -17.55
N ASP A 98 -12.17 10.27 -18.71
CA ASP A 98 -11.89 9.51 -19.94
C ASP A 98 -10.53 8.82 -19.92
N SER A 99 -9.53 9.48 -19.34
CA SER A 99 -8.14 8.98 -19.30
C SER A 99 -7.95 7.89 -18.25
N ALA A 100 -8.92 7.68 -17.35
CA ALA A 100 -8.85 6.66 -16.32
C ALA A 100 -9.08 5.26 -16.91
N THR A 101 -8.02 4.45 -16.98
CA THR A 101 -8.04 3.06 -17.49
C THR A 101 -8.61 2.04 -16.50
N TRP A 102 -8.67 2.41 -15.21
CA TRP A 102 -9.20 1.57 -14.13
C TRP A 102 -10.73 1.67 -13.99
N ILE A 103 -11.37 2.60 -14.69
CA ILE A 103 -12.84 2.76 -14.74
C ILE A 103 -13.37 2.08 -16.01
N PRO A 104 -14.31 1.12 -15.90
CA PRO A 104 -14.95 0.52 -17.06
C PRO A 104 -15.70 1.55 -17.93
N ASP A 105 -15.58 1.44 -19.25
CA ASP A 105 -16.15 2.43 -20.19
C ASP A 105 -17.68 2.53 -20.11
N TRP A 106 -18.37 1.45 -19.77
CA TRP A 106 -19.83 1.43 -19.63
C TRP A 106 -20.33 2.21 -18.38
N ILE A 107 -19.48 2.41 -17.37
CA ILE A 107 -19.82 3.18 -16.16
C ILE A 107 -19.61 4.68 -16.40
N LYS A 108 -18.63 5.07 -17.23
CA LYS A 108 -18.29 6.48 -17.52
C LYS A 108 -19.50 7.37 -17.84
N PRO A 109 -20.45 6.99 -18.73
CA PRO A 109 -21.61 7.86 -19.01
C PRO A 109 -22.52 8.03 -17.78
N ARG A 110 -22.87 6.93 -17.09
CA ARG A 110 -23.70 6.99 -15.87
C ARG A 110 -23.03 7.81 -14.76
N PHE A 111 -21.72 7.69 -14.64
CA PHE A 111 -20.93 8.44 -13.68
C PHE A 111 -21.01 9.95 -13.96
N ARG A 112 -20.91 10.36 -15.23
CA ARG A 112 -21.06 11.78 -15.61
C ARG A 112 -22.44 12.32 -15.30
N ASP A 113 -23.48 11.54 -15.58
CA ASP A 113 -24.86 11.97 -15.34
C ASP A 113 -25.13 12.17 -13.83
N MET A 114 -24.65 11.22 -13.02
CA MET A 114 -24.86 11.26 -11.55
C MET A 114 -24.03 12.36 -10.87
N TYR A 115 -22.82 12.63 -11.35
CA TYR A 115 -21.89 13.58 -10.72
C TYR A 115 -21.66 14.85 -11.54
N GLN A 116 -22.60 15.22 -12.42
CA GLN A 116 -22.46 16.37 -13.31
C GLN A 116 -22.07 17.66 -12.58
N SER A 117 -22.58 17.87 -11.35
CA SER A 117 -22.28 19.05 -10.53
C SER A 117 -20.85 19.14 -10.01
N ARG A 118 -20.12 18.02 -9.97
CA ARG A 118 -18.74 17.93 -9.46
C ARG A 118 -17.70 17.76 -10.58
N ILE A 119 -18.14 17.84 -11.83
CA ILE A 119 -17.29 17.69 -13.01
C ILE A 119 -17.04 19.07 -13.62
N ASN A 120 -15.77 19.39 -13.85
CA ASN A 120 -15.36 20.59 -14.57
C ASN A 120 -15.63 20.47 -16.07
N ARG A 121 -15.66 21.62 -16.76
CA ARG A 121 -15.82 21.69 -18.23
C ARG A 121 -14.78 20.85 -18.99
N ASP A 122 -13.57 20.76 -18.44
CA ASP A 122 -12.45 19.98 -18.97
C ASP A 122 -12.55 18.47 -18.66
N GLY A 123 -13.67 17.97 -18.12
CA GLY A 123 -13.88 16.55 -17.85
C GLY A 123 -13.20 16.02 -16.56
N TYR A 124 -12.69 16.91 -15.71
CA TYR A 124 -12.11 16.54 -14.42
C TYR A 124 -13.18 16.38 -13.36
N PHE A 125 -13.18 15.23 -12.70
CA PHE A 125 -13.96 15.01 -11.50
C PHE A 125 -13.16 15.47 -10.27
N ILE A 126 -13.80 16.23 -9.39
CA ILE A 126 -13.15 16.82 -8.20
C ILE A 126 -13.93 16.40 -6.95
N ILE A 127 -13.20 15.84 -5.97
CA ILE A 127 -13.70 15.57 -4.63
C ILE A 127 -12.81 16.28 -3.61
N PHE A 128 -13.45 16.84 -2.60
CA PHE A 128 -12.78 17.51 -1.48
C PHE A 128 -13.27 16.98 -0.13
N SER A 129 -12.37 16.89 0.84
CA SER A 129 -12.68 16.61 2.24
C SER A 129 -11.72 17.35 3.20
N ASP A 130 -12.29 17.99 4.22
CA ASP A 130 -11.57 18.67 5.32
C ASP A 130 -12.33 18.53 6.64
N GLU A 131 -12.88 17.34 6.89
CA GLU A 131 -13.69 17.05 8.07
C GLU A 131 -12.81 16.88 9.33
N THR A 132 -11.61 16.36 9.15
CA THR A 132 -10.70 16.07 10.26
C THR A 132 -9.41 16.87 10.15
N ARG A 133 -8.74 17.08 11.29
CA ARG A 133 -7.38 17.63 11.34
C ARG A 133 -6.31 16.70 10.75
N HIS A 134 -6.67 15.45 10.41
CA HIS A 134 -5.75 14.42 9.94
C HIS A 134 -5.88 14.22 8.44
N ARG A 135 -4.83 14.61 7.71
CA ARG A 135 -4.77 14.49 6.25
C ARG A 135 -5.04 13.07 5.74
N LEU A 136 -4.51 12.05 6.42
CA LEU A 136 -4.69 10.64 6.01
C LEU A 136 -6.16 10.21 6.10
N LEU A 137 -6.89 10.66 7.13
CA LEU A 137 -8.31 10.38 7.27
C LEU A 137 -9.10 11.08 6.16
N ASN A 138 -8.80 12.35 5.88
CA ASN A 138 -9.45 13.09 4.79
C ASN A 138 -9.17 12.46 3.42
N GLN A 139 -7.96 11.97 3.18
CA GLN A 139 -7.62 11.23 1.97
C GLN A 139 -8.41 9.92 1.87
N ALA A 140 -8.51 9.16 2.95
CA ALA A 140 -9.30 7.93 2.99
C ALA A 140 -10.78 8.22 2.70
N GLN A 141 -11.36 9.28 3.28
CA GLN A 141 -12.73 9.72 3.01
C GLN A 141 -12.95 10.07 1.53
N CYS A 142 -12.00 10.77 0.90
CA CYS A 142 -12.09 11.07 -0.53
C CYS A 142 -12.05 9.80 -1.39
N LEU A 143 -11.19 8.83 -1.04
CA LEU A 143 -11.10 7.55 -1.75
C LEU A 143 -12.35 6.68 -1.54
N ASP A 144 -12.91 6.70 -0.35
CA ASP A 144 -14.13 5.95 -0.02
C ASP A 144 -15.34 6.46 -0.81
N ARG A 145 -15.44 7.79 -1.01
CA ARG A 145 -16.47 8.40 -1.87
C ARG A 145 -16.32 8.06 -3.36
N ILE A 146 -15.14 7.61 -3.80
CA ILE A 146 -14.89 7.21 -5.19
C ILE A 146 -15.24 5.74 -5.43
N ARG A 147 -15.10 4.90 -4.40
CA ARG A 147 -15.38 3.46 -4.46
C ARG A 147 -16.87 3.18 -4.63
#